data_AF-A0A7S3HWM5-F1
#
_entry.id   AF-A0A7S3HWM5-F1
#
_cell.length_a   1.000
_cell.length_b   1.000
_cell.length_c   1.000
_cell.angle_alpha   90.00
_cell.angle_beta   90.00
_cell.angle_gamma   90.00
#
_symmetry.space_group_name_H-M   'P 1'
#
loop_
_entity.id
_entity.type
_entity.pdbx_description
1 polymer ?
#
loop_
_entity_poly.entity_id
_entity_poly.type
_entity_poly.pdbx_seq_one_letter_code
_entity_poly.pdbx_strand_id
1 'polypeptide(L)'
;VAPEGMGNVQATMCGSCAVEGTYKFAFMARAAERRGGYDVMPSQEELCSAIHNQEPGSPPYGILSFKNGFHGTMLGSLSTTRNTNRIGSFRKVDIPAFEWPMADPPVYRYPVEDPANEAYNREQDLASLRDVREKIEHWKATKGIEIAAVVLEPIQSAGGDHHITSFFANELRRLTKEMGVY
;
A
#
# COMPACT_ATOMS: atom_id res chain seq x y z
N VAL A 1 3.57 9.54 -21.58
CA VAL A 1 2.42 8.71 -22.05
C VAL A 1 1.83 8.05 -20.83
N ALA A 2 0.52 8.16 -20.60
CA ALA A 2 -0.14 7.54 -19.45
C ALA A 2 -0.39 6.04 -19.72
N PRO A 3 -0.32 5.16 -18.71
CA PRO A 3 -0.70 3.75 -18.88
C PRO A 3 -2.14 3.58 -19.35
N GLU A 4 -2.42 2.48 -20.03
CA GLU A 4 -3.78 2.13 -20.45
C GLU A 4 -4.73 2.07 -19.24
N GLY A 5 -5.90 2.71 -19.35
CA GLY A 5 -6.86 2.84 -18.24
C GLY A 5 -6.54 3.93 -17.21
N MET A 6 -5.41 4.63 -17.30
CA MET A 6 -5.05 5.75 -16.42
C MET A 6 -5.09 7.07 -17.21
N GLY A 7 -6.19 7.82 -17.09
CA GLY A 7 -6.39 9.08 -17.84
C GLY A 7 -5.67 10.30 -17.26
N ASN A 8 -5.16 10.23 -16.02
CA ASN A 8 -4.55 11.35 -15.30
C ASN A 8 -3.05 11.13 -15.14
N VAL A 9 -2.27 12.20 -15.30
CA VAL A 9 -0.81 12.19 -15.12
C VAL A 9 -0.40 13.39 -14.28
N GLN A 10 0.42 13.16 -13.25
CA GLN A 10 1.04 14.21 -12.47
C GLN A 10 2.56 14.00 -12.43
N ALA A 11 3.29 15.05 -12.80
CA ALA A 11 4.74 15.05 -12.73
C ALA A 11 5.21 15.38 -11.30
N THR A 12 6.29 14.72 -10.88
CA THR A 12 6.95 14.94 -9.58
C THR A 12 8.47 14.93 -9.76
N MET A 13 9.20 15.43 -8.76
CA MET A 13 10.65 15.62 -8.88
C MET A 13 11.49 14.36 -8.63
N CYS A 14 11.00 13.41 -7.83
CA CYS A 14 11.68 12.16 -7.48
C CYS A 14 10.68 11.04 -7.14
N GLY A 15 11.18 9.81 -6.98
CA GLY A 15 10.36 8.65 -6.63
C GLY A 15 9.64 8.78 -5.29
N SER A 16 10.32 9.26 -4.24
CA SER A 16 9.68 9.42 -2.91
C SER A 16 8.49 10.38 -2.94
N CYS A 17 8.59 11.51 -3.66
CA CYS A 17 7.46 12.44 -3.77
C CYS A 17 6.36 11.93 -4.70
N ALA A 18 6.68 11.07 -5.68
CA ALA A 18 5.67 10.38 -6.50
C ALA A 18 4.81 9.44 -5.63
N VAL A 19 5.47 8.67 -4.77
CA VAL A 19 4.82 7.74 -3.83
C VAL A 19 3.97 8.49 -2.80
N GLU A 20 4.52 9.52 -2.15
CA GLU A 20 3.78 10.37 -1.20
C GLU A 20 2.56 11.04 -1.85
N GLY A 21 2.72 11.56 -3.07
CA GLY A 21 1.61 12.13 -3.84
C GLY A 21 0.52 11.09 -4.11
N THR A 22 0.91 9.88 -4.50
CA THR A 22 -0.01 8.76 -4.75
C THR A 22 -0.80 8.40 -3.49
N TYR A 23 -0.16 8.37 -2.32
CA TYR A 23 -0.85 8.11 -1.05
C TYR A 23 -1.88 9.17 -0.74
N LYS A 24 -1.56 10.45 -0.96
CA LYS A 24 -2.52 11.55 -0.81
C LYS A 24 -3.71 11.38 -1.74
N PHE A 25 -3.49 10.98 -3.01
CA PHE A 25 -4.59 10.71 -3.92
C PHE A 25 -5.50 9.58 -3.44
N ALA A 26 -4.94 8.49 -2.95
CA ALA A 26 -5.74 7.39 -2.38
C ALA A 26 -6.54 7.84 -1.16
N PHE A 27 -5.93 8.60 -0.24
CA PHE A 27 -6.63 9.14 0.93
C PHE A 27 -7.76 10.10 0.54
N MET A 28 -7.51 10.99 -0.41
CA MET A 28 -8.54 11.93 -0.91
C MET A 28 -9.68 11.18 -1.62
N ALA A 29 -9.37 10.17 -2.43
CA ALA A 29 -10.37 9.34 -3.09
C ALA A 29 -11.25 8.60 -2.07
N ARG A 30 -10.63 8.00 -1.05
CA ARG A 30 -11.34 7.34 0.05
C ARG A 30 -12.21 8.29 0.87
N ALA A 31 -11.71 9.50 1.17
CA ALA A 31 -12.48 10.53 1.85
C ALA A 31 -13.66 11.03 1.01
N ALA A 32 -13.47 11.19 -0.30
CA ALA A 32 -14.52 11.61 -1.23
C ALA A 32 -15.64 10.55 -1.30
N GLU A 33 -15.30 9.26 -1.40
CA GLU A 33 -16.27 8.17 -1.35
C GLU A 33 -17.14 8.23 -0.09
N ARG A 34 -16.53 8.46 1.09
CA ARG A 34 -17.26 8.58 2.35
C ARG A 34 -18.19 9.77 2.43
N ARG A 35 -17.78 10.89 1.85
CA ARG A 35 -18.61 12.10 1.77
C ARG A 35 -19.73 11.97 0.74
N GLY A 36 -19.74 10.92 -0.08
CA GLY A 36 -20.77 10.67 -1.09
C GLY A 36 -20.39 11.14 -2.50
N GLY A 37 -19.12 11.47 -2.75
CA GLY A 37 -18.60 11.81 -4.07
C GLY A 37 -17.55 12.92 -4.06
N TYR A 38 -16.90 13.11 -5.21
CA TYR A 38 -15.87 14.13 -5.40
C TYR A 38 -16.44 15.57 -5.44
N ASP A 39 -17.69 15.72 -5.83
CA ASP A 39 -18.37 17.02 -5.91
C ASP A 39 -18.93 17.49 -4.56
N VAL A 40 -18.90 16.63 -3.54
CA VAL A 40 -19.34 16.98 -2.19
C VAL A 40 -18.20 17.72 -1.48
N MET A 41 -18.47 18.95 -1.03
CA MET A 41 -17.48 19.74 -0.30
C MET A 41 -17.27 19.22 1.13
N PRO A 42 -16.06 19.35 1.71
CA PRO A 42 -15.84 19.08 3.12
C PRO A 42 -16.73 19.98 4.00
N SER A 43 -17.21 19.42 5.10
CA SER A 43 -17.93 20.14 6.14
C SER A 43 -17.04 21.16 6.85
N GLN A 44 -17.66 22.13 7.52
CA GLN A 44 -16.92 23.12 8.32
C GLN A 44 -16.10 22.46 9.45
N GLU A 45 -16.61 21.37 10.03
CA GLU A 45 -15.93 20.61 11.07
C GLU A 45 -14.66 19.93 10.53
N GLU A 46 -14.74 19.29 9.36
CA GLU A 46 -13.57 18.70 8.69
C GLU A 46 -12.52 19.77 8.35
N LEU A 47 -12.95 20.92 7.83
CA LEU A 47 -12.02 22.02 7.52
C LEU A 47 -11.32 22.56 8.77
N CYS A 48 -12.07 22.78 9.86
CA CYS A 48 -11.52 23.31 11.12
C CYS A 48 -10.61 22.31 11.84
N SER A 49 -10.93 21.02 11.82
CA SER A 49 -10.12 19.99 12.49
C SER A 49 -8.85 19.63 11.71
N ALA A 50 -8.88 19.70 10.37
CA ALA A 50 -7.73 19.35 9.52
C ALA A 50 -6.48 20.21 9.80
N ILE A 51 -6.63 21.52 10.03
CA ILE A 51 -5.49 22.41 10.34
C ILE A 51 -4.81 22.09 11.68
N HIS A 52 -5.49 21.33 12.54
CA HIS A 52 -4.99 20.87 13.83
C HIS A 52 -4.56 19.40 13.81
N ASN A 53 -4.51 18.76 12.63
CA ASN A 53 -4.24 17.34 12.45
C ASN A 53 -5.19 16.43 13.24
N GLN A 54 -6.46 16.84 13.37
CA GLN A 54 -7.49 16.13 14.13
C GLN A 54 -8.57 15.58 13.22
N GLU A 55 -9.22 14.52 13.68
CA GLU A 55 -10.47 14.04 13.08
C GLU A 55 -11.60 15.06 13.28
N PRO A 56 -12.58 15.12 12.36
CA PRO A 56 -12.71 14.30 11.14
C PRO A 56 -11.83 14.76 9.95
N GLY A 57 -11.22 15.94 10.01
CA GLY A 57 -10.47 16.53 8.90
C GLY A 57 -9.18 15.80 8.51
N SER A 58 -8.55 15.12 9.47
CA SER A 58 -7.41 14.20 9.26
C SER A 58 -7.82 12.77 9.64
N PRO A 59 -8.57 12.06 8.78
CA PRO A 59 -9.09 10.73 9.11
C PRO A 59 -7.96 9.70 9.29
N PRO A 60 -8.17 8.65 10.10
CA PRO A 60 -7.17 7.65 10.40
C PRO A 60 -7.04 6.64 9.24
N TYR A 61 -6.45 7.09 8.12
CA TYR A 61 -6.19 6.22 6.98
C TYR A 61 -4.78 5.63 7.01
N GLY A 62 -4.63 4.50 6.33
CA GLY A 62 -3.34 3.84 6.15
C GLY A 62 -3.11 3.27 4.76
N ILE A 63 -1.86 2.91 4.51
CA ILE A 63 -1.41 2.24 3.29
C ILE A 63 -0.84 0.88 3.69
N LEU A 64 -1.34 -0.19 3.09
CA LEU A 64 -0.75 -1.50 3.27
C LEU A 64 0.45 -1.65 2.31
N SER A 65 1.57 -2.12 2.84
CA SER A 65 2.81 -2.40 2.09
C SER A 65 3.22 -3.86 2.24
N PHE A 66 4.31 -4.31 1.61
CA PHE A 66 4.82 -5.67 1.75
C PHE A 66 6.20 -5.71 2.41
N LYS A 67 6.50 -6.78 3.15
CA LYS A 67 7.87 -7.06 3.63
C LYS A 67 8.85 -7.00 2.46
N ASN A 68 10.06 -6.53 2.74
CA ASN A 68 11.14 -6.33 1.79
C ASN A 68 10.90 -5.24 0.73
N GLY A 69 9.76 -4.55 0.73
CA GLY A 69 9.50 -3.43 -0.16
C GLY A 69 10.32 -2.17 0.17
N PHE A 70 10.60 -1.35 -0.84
CA PHE A 70 11.24 -0.05 -0.70
C PHE A 70 10.51 1.00 -1.55
N HIS A 71 9.90 1.98 -0.87
CA HIS A 71 9.06 2.98 -1.52
C HIS A 71 9.54 4.43 -1.31
N GLY A 72 10.66 4.62 -0.60
CA GLY A 72 11.29 5.93 -0.45
C GLY A 72 11.69 6.23 0.99
N THR A 73 12.06 7.50 1.22
CA THR A 73 12.67 7.97 2.48
C THR A 73 11.96 9.16 3.13
N MET A 74 10.87 9.66 2.54
CA MET A 74 9.97 10.63 3.18
C MET A 74 9.05 9.92 4.18
N LEU A 75 8.48 10.59 5.19
CA LEU A 75 7.82 9.93 6.33
C LEU A 75 6.77 8.87 5.95
N GLY A 76 5.87 9.14 4.99
CA GLY A 76 4.87 8.18 4.53
C GLY A 76 5.50 7.05 3.69
N SER A 77 6.33 7.42 2.71
CA SER A 77 7.07 6.45 1.87
C SER A 77 8.03 5.56 2.67
N LEU A 78 8.60 6.06 3.75
CA LEU A 78 9.47 5.33 4.66
C LEU A 78 8.65 4.42 5.58
N SER A 79 7.46 4.85 6.00
CA SER A 79 6.53 4.00 6.78
C SER A 79 6.06 2.77 6.01
N THR A 80 6.03 2.87 4.69
CA THR A 80 5.73 1.76 3.76
C THR A 80 6.99 1.07 3.22
N THR A 81 8.18 1.62 3.45
CA THR A 81 9.45 0.92 3.21
C THR A 81 9.70 -0.11 4.31
N ARG A 82 9.89 -1.36 3.93
CA ARG A 82 9.90 -2.52 4.82
C ARG A 82 11.04 -3.48 4.51
N ASN A 83 12.14 -2.95 3.96
CA ASN A 83 13.37 -3.69 3.77
C ASN A 83 13.87 -4.25 5.12
N THR A 84 13.84 -5.57 5.27
CA THR A 84 14.17 -6.25 6.53
C THR A 84 15.66 -6.54 6.69
N ASN A 85 16.48 -6.21 5.68
CA ASN A 85 17.93 -6.34 5.81
C ASN A 85 18.51 -5.30 6.78
N ARG A 86 19.75 -5.54 7.25
CA ARG A 86 20.42 -4.69 8.25
C ARG A 86 20.45 -3.21 7.85
N ILE A 87 20.70 -2.92 6.57
CA ILE A 87 20.77 -1.55 6.06
C ILE A 87 19.37 -0.92 6.00
N GLY A 88 18.33 -1.72 5.75
CA GLY A 88 16.93 -1.32 5.81
C GLY A 88 16.53 -0.82 7.19
N SER A 89 16.85 -1.56 8.25
CA SER A 89 16.58 -1.16 9.63
C SER A 89 17.31 0.13 10.02
N PHE A 90 18.58 0.30 9.63
CA PHE A 90 19.32 1.54 9.87
C PHE A 90 18.69 2.77 9.21
N ARG A 91 18.00 2.62 8.08
CA ARG A 91 17.29 3.72 7.41
C ARG A 91 16.00 4.13 8.13
N LYS A 92 15.51 3.35 9.09
CA LYS A 92 14.24 3.58 9.80
C LYS A 92 14.40 3.95 11.26
N VAL A 93 15.50 3.55 11.89
CA VAL A 93 15.84 3.90 13.27
C VAL A 93 15.78 5.43 13.45
N ASP A 94 15.28 5.86 14.61
CA ASP A 94 15.15 7.26 15.04
C ASP A 94 14.19 8.14 14.22
N ILE A 95 13.46 7.57 13.24
CA ILE A 95 12.49 8.30 12.41
C ILE A 95 11.06 7.89 12.80
N PRO A 96 10.17 8.84 13.16
CA PRO A 96 8.76 8.54 13.39
C PRO A 96 8.11 7.87 12.17
N ALA A 97 7.24 6.90 12.43
CA ALA A 97 6.55 6.16 11.39
C ALA A 97 5.06 6.03 11.71
N PHE A 98 4.27 5.87 10.66
CA PHE A 98 2.84 5.57 10.79
C PHE A 98 2.64 4.08 11.12
N GLU A 99 1.69 3.78 12.01
CA GLU A 99 1.33 2.41 12.39
C GLU A 99 0.49 1.73 11.30
N TRP A 100 1.01 1.65 10.08
CA TRP A 100 0.35 1.03 8.94
C TRP A 100 0.74 -0.45 8.79
N PRO A 101 -0.14 -1.31 8.24
CA PRO A 101 0.15 -2.73 8.10
C PRO A 101 1.19 -3.01 7.02
N MET A 102 1.79 -4.18 7.15
CA MET A 102 2.71 -4.74 6.18
C MET A 102 2.41 -6.22 5.97
N ALA A 103 2.06 -6.61 4.75
CA ALA A 103 1.81 -7.99 4.35
C ALA A 103 3.09 -8.78 4.07
N ASP A 104 2.98 -10.10 4.10
CA ASP A 104 3.99 -11.05 3.65
C ASP A 104 3.88 -11.23 2.12
N PRO A 105 4.95 -10.97 1.33
CA PRO A 105 4.93 -11.25 -0.10
C PRO A 105 5.03 -12.77 -0.36
N PRO A 106 4.59 -13.27 -1.53
CA PRO A 106 4.82 -14.65 -1.93
C PRO A 106 6.33 -14.98 -1.99
N VAL A 107 6.72 -16.18 -1.55
CA VAL A 107 8.11 -16.65 -1.62
C VAL A 107 8.20 -17.89 -2.51
N TYR A 108 8.71 -17.72 -3.74
CA TYR A 108 8.69 -18.80 -4.72
C TYR A 108 9.88 -19.76 -4.62
N ARG A 109 9.64 -21.00 -5.05
CA ARG A 109 10.68 -21.92 -5.52
C ARG A 109 10.95 -21.69 -6.99
N TYR A 110 12.21 -21.87 -7.36
CA TYR A 110 12.71 -21.65 -8.71
C TYR A 110 13.21 -22.96 -9.34
N PRO A 111 13.09 -23.13 -10.68
CA PRO A 111 12.42 -22.22 -11.62
C PRO A 111 10.91 -22.10 -11.34
N VAL A 112 10.32 -20.92 -11.60
CA VAL A 112 8.91 -20.65 -11.26
C VAL A 112 7.97 -21.47 -12.14
N GLU A 113 8.39 -21.72 -13.37
CA GLU A 113 7.67 -22.46 -14.42
C GLU A 113 7.78 -23.98 -14.26
N ASP A 114 8.59 -24.47 -13.32
CA ASP A 114 8.72 -25.90 -13.06
C ASP A 114 7.39 -26.44 -12.48
N PRO A 115 6.73 -27.42 -13.15
CA PRO A 115 5.50 -28.02 -12.63
C PRO A 115 5.64 -28.62 -11.22
N ALA A 116 6.84 -29.05 -10.82
CA ALA A 116 7.09 -29.54 -9.46
C ALA A 116 6.97 -28.44 -8.38
N ASN A 117 7.12 -27.17 -8.78
CA ASN A 117 7.02 -26.00 -7.89
C ASN A 117 5.62 -25.36 -7.90
N GLU A 118 4.79 -25.64 -8.91
CA GLU A 118 3.52 -24.94 -9.15
C GLU A 118 2.59 -24.95 -7.92
N ALA A 119 2.36 -26.12 -7.31
CA ALA A 119 1.47 -26.24 -6.16
C ALA A 119 1.97 -25.43 -4.95
N TYR A 120 3.29 -25.43 -4.70
CA TYR A 120 3.88 -24.65 -3.63
C TYR A 120 3.77 -23.15 -3.92
N ASN A 121 4.18 -22.72 -5.11
CA ASN A 121 4.16 -21.31 -5.50
C ASN A 121 2.73 -20.74 -5.49
N ARG A 122 1.75 -21.52 -5.94
CA ARG A 122 0.33 -21.16 -5.87
C ARG A 122 -0.14 -20.98 -4.43
N GLU A 123 0.26 -21.86 -3.51
CA GLU A 123 -0.10 -21.70 -2.10
C GLU A 123 0.56 -20.46 -1.48
N GLN A 124 1.77 -20.09 -1.89
CA GLN A 124 2.41 -18.85 -1.45
C GLN A 124 1.65 -17.61 -1.92
N ASP A 125 1.16 -17.61 -3.16
CA ASP A 125 0.30 -16.55 -3.67
C ASP A 125 -0.98 -16.44 -2.84
N LEU A 126 -1.66 -17.56 -2.60
CA LEU A 126 -2.89 -17.61 -1.82
C LEU A 126 -2.69 -17.20 -0.36
N ALA A 127 -1.59 -17.63 0.26
CA ALA A 127 -1.24 -17.26 1.62
C ALA A 127 -1.00 -15.76 1.77
N SER A 128 -0.28 -15.15 0.82
CA SER A 128 -0.05 -13.71 0.79
C SER A 128 -1.36 -12.93 0.62
N LEU A 129 -2.26 -13.38 -0.27
CA LEU A 129 -3.58 -12.75 -0.46
C LEU A 129 -4.46 -12.83 0.80
N ARG A 130 -4.43 -13.96 1.53
CA ARG A 130 -5.13 -14.09 2.81
C ARG A 130 -4.57 -13.11 3.84
N ASP A 131 -3.25 -13.02 3.95
CA ASP A 131 -2.57 -12.10 4.88
C ASP A 131 -2.87 -10.62 4.57
N VAL A 132 -2.95 -10.24 3.28
CA VAL A 132 -3.39 -8.90 2.87
C VAL A 132 -4.79 -8.60 3.38
N ARG A 133 -5.76 -9.49 3.13
CA ARG A 133 -7.15 -9.34 3.59
C ARG A 133 -7.22 -9.22 5.10
N GLU A 134 -6.59 -10.16 5.81
CA GLU A 134 -6.57 -10.21 7.27
C GLU A 134 -5.99 -8.92 7.86
N LYS A 135 -4.91 -8.38 7.29
CA LYS A 135 -4.30 -7.12 7.77
C LYS A 135 -5.18 -5.91 7.53
N ILE A 136 -5.87 -5.82 6.39
CA ILE A 136 -6.81 -4.73 6.12
C ILE A 136 -7.95 -4.75 7.15
N GLU A 137 -8.54 -5.92 7.38
CA GLU A 137 -9.66 -6.09 8.32
C GLU A 137 -9.21 -5.88 9.77
N HIS A 138 -8.06 -6.45 10.15
CA HIS A 138 -7.50 -6.35 11.50
C HIS A 138 -7.19 -4.90 11.87
N TRP A 139 -6.52 -4.13 11.00
CA TRP A 139 -6.17 -2.73 11.32
C TRP A 139 -7.40 -1.86 11.51
N LYS A 140 -8.44 -2.07 10.69
CA LYS A 140 -9.71 -1.38 10.88
C LYS A 140 -10.36 -1.74 12.22
N ALA A 141 -10.39 -3.03 12.56
CA ALA A 141 -11.06 -3.51 13.76
C ALA A 141 -10.32 -3.15 15.07
N THR A 142 -8.99 -3.18 15.09
CA THR A 142 -8.20 -3.03 16.32
C THR A 142 -7.59 -1.64 16.50
N LYS A 143 -7.34 -0.92 15.40
CA LYS A 143 -6.70 0.41 15.43
C LYS A 143 -7.63 1.53 14.95
N GLY A 144 -8.79 1.21 14.39
CA GLY A 144 -9.63 2.19 13.71
C GLY A 144 -9.00 2.76 12.43
N ILE A 145 -7.88 2.17 11.97
CA ILE A 145 -7.17 2.65 10.78
C ILE A 145 -7.75 1.96 9.54
N GLU A 146 -8.26 2.76 8.62
CA GLU A 146 -8.78 2.24 7.36
C GLU A 146 -7.76 2.27 6.25
N ILE A 147 -7.51 1.12 5.64
CA ILE A 147 -6.56 1.01 4.55
C ILE A 147 -7.17 1.59 3.29
N ALA A 148 -6.57 2.67 2.79
CA ALA A 148 -7.01 3.34 1.58
C ALA A 148 -6.38 2.75 0.33
N ALA A 149 -5.14 2.26 0.40
CA ALA A 149 -4.47 1.64 -0.75
C ALA A 149 -3.49 0.53 -0.35
N VAL A 150 -3.13 -0.29 -1.34
CA VAL A 150 -2.02 -1.24 -1.28
C VAL A 150 -0.89 -0.76 -2.20
N VAL A 151 0.33 -0.69 -1.69
CA VAL A 151 1.54 -0.38 -2.48
C VAL A 151 2.38 -1.64 -2.68
N LEU A 152 2.82 -1.87 -3.92
CA LEU A 152 3.60 -3.04 -4.31
C LEU A 152 4.60 -2.69 -5.42
N GLU A 153 5.77 -3.31 -5.38
CA GLU A 153 6.73 -3.34 -6.49
C GLU A 153 6.51 -4.64 -7.30
N PRO A 154 6.43 -4.60 -8.65
CA PRO A 154 6.36 -5.81 -9.46
C PRO A 154 7.60 -6.72 -9.30
N ILE A 155 8.76 -6.11 -9.05
CA ILE A 155 10.00 -6.78 -8.68
C ILE A 155 10.61 -5.97 -7.54
N GLN A 156 10.71 -6.57 -6.34
CA GLN A 156 11.25 -5.89 -5.17
C GLN A 156 12.76 -5.74 -5.28
N SER A 157 13.24 -4.63 -5.83
CA SER A 157 14.67 -4.48 -6.16
C SER A 157 15.55 -4.42 -4.91
N ALA A 158 15.36 -3.39 -4.08
CA ALA A 158 16.17 -3.21 -2.87
C ALA A 158 15.94 -4.30 -1.81
N GLY A 159 14.86 -5.07 -1.96
CA GLY A 159 14.45 -6.17 -1.09
C GLY A 159 15.13 -7.52 -1.37
N GLY A 160 15.83 -7.66 -2.51
CA GLY A 160 16.49 -8.91 -2.90
C GLY A 160 15.95 -9.52 -4.20
N ASP A 161 15.49 -8.70 -5.15
CA ASP A 161 14.96 -9.10 -6.45
C ASP A 161 13.84 -10.15 -6.37
N HIS A 162 12.91 -9.96 -5.43
CA HIS A 162 11.74 -10.85 -5.34
C HIS A 162 10.72 -10.50 -6.42
N HIS A 163 10.46 -11.46 -7.30
CA HIS A 163 9.42 -11.36 -8.32
C HIS A 163 8.04 -11.69 -7.74
N ILE A 164 6.99 -11.17 -8.35
CA ILE A 164 5.61 -11.65 -8.16
C ILE A 164 5.10 -12.31 -9.45
N THR A 165 4.27 -13.33 -9.33
CA THR A 165 3.59 -13.94 -10.48
C THR A 165 2.50 -13.02 -11.01
N SER A 166 2.17 -13.17 -12.30
CA SER A 166 1.00 -12.50 -12.90
C SER A 166 -0.30 -12.92 -12.22
N PHE A 167 -0.40 -14.18 -11.76
CA PHE A 167 -1.53 -14.67 -10.98
C PHE A 167 -1.71 -13.85 -9.71
N PHE A 168 -0.65 -13.69 -8.91
CA PHE A 168 -0.71 -12.90 -7.68
C PHE A 168 -1.10 -11.45 -7.94
N ALA A 169 -0.49 -10.79 -8.93
CA ALA A 169 -0.79 -9.40 -9.24
C ALA A 169 -2.27 -9.20 -9.64
N ASN A 170 -2.82 -10.10 -10.45
CA ASN A 170 -4.22 -10.04 -10.88
C ASN A 170 -5.19 -10.31 -9.72
N GLU A 171 -4.91 -11.33 -8.90
CA GLU A 171 -5.76 -11.66 -7.75
C GLU A 171 -5.68 -10.60 -6.65
N LEU A 172 -4.51 -10.00 -6.43
CA LEU A 172 -4.38 -8.86 -5.53
C LEU A 172 -5.22 -7.68 -6.01
N ARG A 173 -5.20 -7.39 -7.33
CA ARG A 173 -6.05 -6.32 -7.88
C ARG A 173 -7.55 -6.64 -7.76
N ARG A 174 -7.94 -7.90 -7.93
CA ARG A 174 -9.33 -8.34 -7.72
C ARG A 174 -9.74 -8.14 -6.25
N LEU A 175 -8.89 -8.58 -5.32
CA LEU A 175 -9.08 -8.42 -3.88
C LEU A 175 -9.23 -6.95 -3.47
N THR A 176 -8.32 -6.08 -3.91
CA THR A 176 -8.38 -4.66 -3.54
C THR A 176 -9.63 -3.99 -4.09
N LYS A 177 -10.04 -4.32 -5.32
CA LYS A 177 -11.30 -3.83 -5.91
C LYS A 177 -12.53 -4.30 -5.12
N GLU A 178 -12.57 -5.56 -4.70
CA GLU A 178 -13.66 -6.10 -3.87
C GLU A 178 -13.76 -5.39 -2.51
N MET A 179 -12.62 -5.02 -1.92
CA MET A 179 -12.56 -4.36 -0.62
C MET A 179 -12.71 -2.82 -0.69
N GLY A 180 -12.77 -2.24 -1.90
CA GLY A 180 -12.78 -0.79 -2.09
C GLY A 180 -11.47 -0.13 -1.64
N VAL A 181 -10.35 -0.82 -1.88
CA VAL A 181 -8.99 -0.38 -1.58
C VAL A 181 -8.28 -0.09 -2.91
N TYR A 182 -7.51 0.99 -2.95
CA TYR A 182 -6.84 1.47 -4.16
C TYR A 182 -5.59 0.67 -4.51
#